data_AF-A0A0K0D5Y4-F1
#
_entry.id   AF-A0A0K0D5Y4-F1
#
_cell.length_a   1.000
_cell.length_b   1.000
_cell.length_c   1.000
_cell.angle_alpha   90.00
_cell.angle_beta   90.00
_cell.angle_gamma   90.00
#
_symmetry.space_group_name_H-M   'P 1'
#
loop_
_entity.id
_entity.type
_entity.pdbx_description
1 polymer ?
#
loop_
_entity_poly.entity_id
_entity_poly.type
_entity_poly.pdbx_seq_one_letter_code
_entity_poly.pdbx_strand_id
1 'polypeptide(L)'
;MNTGSTVHASMTGLYPLVAWRVENKPVFVAEGNNHDTAVVLKWAESIGLFTNVTELSDLARTVPDSNGVLFIPAFGGLQTPINNDTACCGFLGIRPDTTKAHMVRAILESIAFRVYQILETMHDEVGIIDKPRIRICGGVAANDFICQTIATLTGITIERMKDGSFVACRGVALLAGYAQGACAVFKDERIKLSVSLISLQFVVQSKVL
;
A
#
# COMPACT_ATOMS: atom_id res chain seq x y z
N MET A 1 -6.35 -4.14 -7.94
CA MET A 1 -7.70 -4.73 -7.93
C MET A 1 -7.91 -5.60 -9.16
N ASN A 2 -8.35 -6.85 -9.01
CA ASN A 2 -8.65 -7.73 -10.16
C ASN A 2 -9.82 -7.19 -11.00
N THR A 3 -9.62 -7.06 -12.32
CA THR A 3 -10.61 -6.57 -13.30
C THR A 3 -11.06 -7.68 -14.27
N GLY A 4 -10.78 -8.94 -13.93
CA GLY A 4 -11.20 -10.12 -14.69
C GLY A 4 -10.50 -10.20 -16.05
N SER A 5 -11.28 -10.52 -17.09
CA SER A 5 -10.80 -10.62 -18.47
C SER A 5 -10.77 -9.28 -19.20
N THR A 6 -11.13 -8.18 -18.54
CA THR A 6 -11.19 -6.84 -19.12
C THR A 6 -10.06 -5.97 -18.58
N VAL A 7 -9.34 -5.32 -19.49
CA VAL A 7 -8.36 -4.29 -19.14
C VAL A 7 -9.14 -3.07 -18.65
N HIS A 8 -8.74 -2.53 -17.49
CA HIS A 8 -9.30 -1.29 -16.99
C HIS A 8 -8.51 -0.10 -17.54
N ALA A 9 -9.10 0.61 -18.51
CA ALA A 9 -8.52 1.84 -19.04
C ALA A 9 -8.74 2.97 -18.02
N SER A 10 -7.67 3.30 -17.31
CA SER A 10 -7.70 4.29 -16.24
C SER A 10 -7.79 5.72 -16.75
N MET A 11 -8.55 6.55 -16.01
CA MET A 11 -8.73 7.98 -16.31
C MET A 11 -8.05 8.89 -15.28
N THR A 12 -7.79 8.39 -14.08
CA THR A 12 -7.27 9.12 -12.92
C THR A 12 -5.94 8.53 -12.44
N GLY A 13 -5.36 7.60 -13.19
CA GLY A 13 -3.94 7.25 -13.08
C GLY A 13 -3.62 5.87 -12.52
N LEU A 14 -4.61 4.99 -12.28
CA LEU A 14 -4.37 3.56 -12.07
C LEU A 14 -3.63 2.92 -13.26
N TYR A 15 -2.77 1.94 -12.99
CA TYR A 15 -2.02 1.22 -14.00
C TYR A 15 -2.74 -0.07 -14.40
N PRO A 16 -3.13 -0.25 -15.67
CA PRO A 16 -3.64 -1.52 -16.17
C PRO A 16 -2.48 -2.52 -16.33
N LEU A 17 -2.55 -3.64 -15.63
CA LEU A 17 -1.54 -4.69 -15.69
C LEU A 17 -2.15 -6.06 -15.96
N VAL A 18 -1.33 -6.96 -16.52
CA VAL A 18 -1.64 -8.39 -16.57
C VAL A 18 -1.31 -8.99 -15.20
N ALA A 19 -2.32 -9.51 -14.50
CA ALA A 19 -2.13 -10.16 -13.21
C ALA A 19 -1.50 -11.56 -13.38
N TRP A 20 -2.13 -12.42 -14.19
CA TRP A 20 -1.60 -13.73 -14.57
C TRP A 20 -2.25 -14.22 -15.87
N ARG A 21 -1.69 -15.28 -16.46
CA ARG A 21 -2.27 -15.97 -17.61
C ARG A 21 -2.24 -17.47 -17.41
N VAL A 22 -3.41 -18.09 -17.43
CA VAL A 22 -3.59 -19.55 -17.32
C VAL A 22 -4.41 -20.02 -18.51
N GLU A 23 -4.01 -21.10 -19.17
CA GLU A 23 -4.71 -21.65 -20.36
C GLU A 23 -5.00 -20.60 -21.44
N ASN A 24 -4.02 -19.72 -21.71
CA ASN A 24 -4.14 -18.57 -22.64
C ASN A 24 -5.24 -17.55 -22.31
N LYS A 25 -5.83 -17.60 -21.11
CA LYS A 25 -6.81 -16.62 -20.64
C LYS A 25 -6.11 -15.65 -19.67
N PRO A 26 -5.84 -14.40 -20.10
CA PRO A 26 -5.27 -13.40 -19.20
C PRO A 26 -6.32 -12.94 -18.18
N VAL A 27 -5.85 -12.68 -16.97
CA VAL A 27 -6.57 -11.94 -15.94
C VAL A 27 -5.83 -10.62 -15.73
N PHE A 28 -6.57 -9.52 -15.64
CA PHE A 28 -6.05 -8.17 -15.50
C PHE A 28 -6.26 -7.61 -14.10
N VAL A 29 -5.48 -6.59 -13.77
CA VAL A 29 -5.56 -5.85 -12.51
C VAL A 29 -5.40 -4.36 -12.78
N ALA A 30 -6.19 -3.54 -12.10
CA ALA A 30 -5.95 -2.10 -11.95
C ALA A 30 -5.09 -1.86 -10.71
N GLU A 31 -3.88 -1.34 -10.88
CA GLU A 31 -2.90 -1.12 -9.80
C GLU A 31 -2.78 0.36 -9.45
N GLY A 32 -2.68 0.67 -8.16
CA GLY A 32 -2.23 1.98 -7.68
C GLY A 32 -0.89 1.80 -6.99
N ASN A 33 0.05 2.69 -7.28
CA ASN A 33 1.43 2.58 -6.80
C ASN A 33 1.77 3.71 -5.81
N ASN A 34 2.56 3.39 -4.79
CA ASN A 34 3.15 4.37 -3.88
C ASN A 34 4.60 3.97 -3.53
N HIS A 35 5.56 4.55 -4.24
CA HIS A 35 6.96 4.13 -4.22
C HIS A 35 7.66 4.44 -2.88
N ASP A 36 7.39 5.60 -2.30
CA ASP A 36 8.22 6.18 -1.25
C ASP A 36 7.91 5.69 0.18
N THR A 37 6.96 4.77 0.33
CA THR A 37 6.46 4.32 1.64
C THR A 37 7.59 3.88 2.60
N ALA A 38 8.46 2.97 2.15
CA ALA A 38 9.55 2.47 2.98
C ALA A 38 10.79 3.37 2.94
N VAL A 39 11.00 4.07 1.82
CA VAL A 39 12.12 4.99 1.62
C VAL A 39 12.04 6.15 2.61
N VAL A 40 10.84 6.71 2.80
CA VAL A 40 10.60 7.79 3.76
C VAL A 40 10.92 7.37 5.19
N LEU A 41 10.56 6.15 5.59
CA LEU A 41 10.89 5.65 6.93
C LEU A 41 12.41 5.50 7.10
N LYS A 42 13.10 4.90 6.13
CA LYS A 42 14.57 4.78 6.16
C LYS A 42 15.26 6.14 6.17
N TRP A 43 14.76 7.09 5.38
CA TRP A 43 15.29 8.45 5.37
C TRP A 43 15.11 9.12 6.74
N ALA A 44 13.90 9.04 7.30
CA ALA A 44 13.58 9.62 8.60
C ALA A 44 14.45 9.02 9.72
N GLU A 45 14.72 7.71 9.69
CA GLU A 45 15.71 7.05 10.55
C GLU A 45 17.11 7.66 10.36
N SER A 46 17.55 7.82 9.10
CA SER A 46 18.90 8.31 8.78
C SER A 46 19.17 9.74 9.26
N ILE A 47 18.15 10.59 9.32
CA ILE A 47 18.25 11.97 9.84
C ILE A 47 17.99 12.04 11.35
N GLY A 48 17.80 10.88 12.00
CA GLY A 48 17.64 10.77 13.45
C GLY A 48 16.24 11.12 13.95
N LEU A 49 15.18 11.07 13.12
CA LEU A 49 13.79 11.24 13.58
C LEU A 49 13.29 10.09 14.46
N PHE A 50 13.97 8.95 14.45
CA PHE A 50 13.79 7.85 15.38
C PHE A 50 15.00 6.91 15.26
N THR A 51 15.15 5.97 16.19
CA THR A 51 16.28 5.03 16.25
C THR A 51 15.89 3.60 15.92
N ASN A 52 14.62 3.25 16.10
CA ASN A 52 14.13 1.90 15.85
C ASN A 52 12.75 1.96 15.21
N VAL A 53 12.62 1.35 14.04
CA VAL A 53 11.35 1.28 13.28
C VAL A 53 10.21 0.63 14.07
N THR A 54 10.52 -0.25 15.03
CA THR A 54 9.49 -0.92 15.84
C THR A 54 8.82 0.01 16.84
N GLU A 55 9.49 1.09 17.26
CA GLU A 55 9.00 2.04 18.26
C GLU A 55 8.16 3.18 17.64
N LEU A 56 8.10 3.24 16.31
CA LEU A 56 7.42 4.31 15.56
C LEU A 56 5.95 4.48 15.92
N SER A 57 5.23 3.36 16.08
CA SER A 57 3.80 3.39 16.42
C SER A 57 3.60 4.01 17.81
N ASP A 58 4.44 3.66 18.77
CA ASP A 58 4.35 4.17 20.14
C ASP A 58 4.75 5.64 20.18
N LEU A 59 5.83 6.03 19.49
CA LEU A 59 6.27 7.41 19.38
C LEU A 59 5.16 8.31 18.79
N ALA A 60 4.52 7.90 17.70
CA ALA A 60 3.41 8.65 17.11
C ALA A 60 2.20 8.79 18.06
N ARG A 61 1.99 7.83 18.98
CA ARG A 61 0.90 7.85 19.97
C ARG A 61 1.22 8.67 21.22
N THR A 62 2.45 9.13 21.41
CA THR A 62 2.82 10.03 22.51
C THR A 62 2.20 11.43 22.39
N VAL A 63 1.80 11.80 21.18
CA VAL A 63 1.12 13.07 20.87
C VAL A 63 -0.31 12.78 20.41
N PRO A 64 -1.29 13.65 20.72
CA PRO A 64 -2.70 13.41 20.35
C PRO A 64 -2.97 13.57 18.85
N ASP A 65 -2.20 14.40 18.16
CA ASP A 65 -2.25 14.67 16.72
C ASP A 65 -0.86 15.06 16.19
N SER A 66 -0.75 15.37 14.89
CA SER A 66 0.49 15.86 14.25
C SER A 66 0.77 17.35 14.50
N ASN A 67 -0.02 18.02 15.35
CA ASN A 67 -0.01 19.46 15.56
C ASN A 67 -0.07 20.22 14.21
N GLY A 68 -0.99 19.81 13.32
CA GLY A 68 -1.17 20.38 11.98
C GLY A 68 0.04 20.26 11.05
N VAL A 69 1.06 19.50 11.42
CA VAL A 69 2.20 19.19 10.54
C VAL A 69 1.75 18.17 9.51
N LEU A 70 2.01 18.47 8.25
CA LEU A 70 1.78 17.54 7.14
C LEU A 70 3.13 17.16 6.53
N PHE A 71 3.22 15.92 6.06
CA PHE A 71 4.37 15.46 5.30
C PHE A 71 3.91 14.99 3.93
N ILE A 72 4.60 15.42 2.87
CA ILE A 72 4.37 14.98 1.50
C ILE A 72 5.47 13.96 1.16
N PRO A 73 5.15 12.65 1.04
CA PRO A 73 6.14 11.60 0.76
C PRO A 73 6.37 11.47 -0.76
N ALA A 74 7.15 12.40 -1.33
CA ALA A 74 7.39 12.50 -2.78
C ALA A 74 8.88 12.68 -3.11
N PHE A 75 9.72 11.73 -2.69
CA PHE A 75 11.12 11.68 -3.11
C PHE A 75 11.27 11.30 -4.58
N GLY A 76 10.42 10.39 -5.08
CA GLY A 76 10.33 9.98 -6.47
C GLY A 76 9.14 10.60 -7.22
N GLY A 77 8.66 11.77 -6.77
CA GLY A 77 7.39 12.34 -7.22
C GLY A 77 6.16 11.62 -6.63
N LEU A 78 4.97 12.04 -7.06
CA LEU A 78 3.69 11.46 -6.64
C LEU A 78 3.10 10.62 -7.76
N GLN A 79 2.84 9.34 -7.48
CA GLN A 79 2.12 8.44 -8.38
C GLN A 79 0.59 8.65 -8.26
N THR A 80 -0.20 7.68 -8.70
CA THR A 80 -1.67 7.69 -8.65
C THR A 80 -2.22 8.24 -7.33
N PRO A 81 -3.26 9.08 -7.34
CA PRO A 81 -3.96 9.63 -8.50
C PRO A 81 -3.32 10.87 -9.14
N ILE A 82 -2.30 11.46 -8.50
CA ILE A 82 -1.80 12.79 -8.88
C ILE A 82 -0.87 12.71 -10.10
N ASN A 83 -0.05 11.65 -10.19
CA ASN A 83 0.89 11.41 -11.30
C ASN A 83 1.72 12.65 -11.66
N ASN A 84 2.37 13.22 -10.65
CA ASN A 84 3.26 14.36 -10.78
C ASN A 84 4.69 13.95 -10.42
N ASP A 85 5.53 13.76 -11.44
CA ASP A 85 6.95 13.40 -11.32
C ASP A 85 7.82 14.55 -10.81
N THR A 86 7.32 15.79 -10.87
CA THR A 86 8.00 16.99 -10.34
C THR A 86 7.63 17.33 -8.89
N ALA A 87 6.72 16.56 -8.28
CA ALA A 87 6.35 16.78 -6.88
C ALA A 87 7.54 16.51 -5.96
N CYS A 88 7.72 17.38 -4.95
CA CYS A 88 8.82 17.29 -4.00
C CYS A 88 8.35 16.86 -2.61
N CYS A 89 9.22 16.11 -1.94
CA CYS A 89 9.05 15.75 -0.55
C CYS A 89 9.18 16.98 0.37
N GLY A 90 8.38 17.08 1.42
CA GLY A 90 8.50 18.20 2.37
C GLY A 90 7.54 18.14 3.56
N PHE A 91 7.94 18.82 4.63
CA PHE A 91 7.07 19.13 5.75
C PHE A 91 6.37 20.48 5.55
N LEU A 92 5.09 20.54 5.87
CA LEU A 92 4.28 21.74 5.88
C LEU A 92 3.68 21.95 7.28
N GLY A 93 3.42 23.20 7.66
CA GLY A 93 2.71 23.50 8.91
C GLY A 93 3.55 23.41 10.19
N ILE A 94 4.88 23.38 10.08
CA ILE A 94 5.80 23.39 11.24
C ILE A 94 5.58 24.67 12.06
N ARG A 95 5.49 24.50 13.38
CA ARG A 95 5.35 25.55 14.39
C ARG A 95 6.49 25.46 15.42
N PRO A 96 6.74 26.52 16.23
CA PRO A 96 7.80 26.50 17.25
C PRO A 96 7.64 25.40 18.31
N ASP A 97 6.42 24.90 18.52
CA ASP A 97 6.07 23.81 19.43
C ASP A 97 6.00 22.43 18.72
N THR A 98 6.35 22.35 17.44
CA THR A 98 6.47 21.08 16.73
C THR A 98 7.60 20.25 17.33
N THR A 99 7.32 18.98 17.63
CA THR A 99 8.27 18.05 18.23
C THR A 99 8.61 16.95 17.23
N LYS A 100 9.65 16.19 17.54
CA LYS A 100 10.02 14.98 16.80
C LYS A 100 8.86 13.98 16.69
N ALA A 101 8.04 13.85 17.74
CA ALA A 101 6.86 12.99 17.73
C ALA A 101 5.79 13.49 16.74
N HIS A 102 5.54 14.80 16.67
CA HIS A 102 4.64 15.40 15.68
C HIS A 102 5.12 15.11 14.24
N MET A 103 6.42 15.26 13.97
CA MET A 103 7.01 14.99 12.65
C MET A 103 6.91 13.51 12.26
N VAL A 104 7.24 12.60 13.18
CA VAL A 104 7.11 11.15 12.96
C VAL A 104 5.66 10.77 12.69
N ARG A 105 4.73 11.29 13.49
CA ARG A 105 3.30 11.05 13.27
C ARG A 105 2.84 11.55 11.90
N ALA A 106 3.23 12.75 11.50
CA ALA A 106 2.90 13.30 10.18
C ALA A 106 3.42 12.41 9.04
N ILE A 107 4.62 11.83 9.18
CA ILE A 107 5.15 10.85 8.23
C ILE A 107 4.24 9.61 8.15
N LEU A 108 3.89 9.00 9.30
CA LEU A 108 3.04 7.79 9.30
C LEU A 108 1.63 8.07 8.76
N GLU A 109 1.05 9.21 9.13
CA GLU A 109 -0.24 9.69 8.60
C GLU A 109 -0.17 9.87 7.08
N SER A 110 0.91 10.46 6.56
CA SER A 110 1.08 10.65 5.12
C SER A 110 1.06 9.33 4.33
N ILE A 111 1.66 8.28 4.87
CA ILE A 111 1.62 6.95 4.26
C ILE A 111 0.17 6.44 4.20
N ALA A 112 -0.56 6.57 5.30
CA ALA A 112 -1.97 6.18 5.35
C ALA A 112 -2.85 7.01 4.39
N PHE A 113 -2.59 8.32 4.27
CA PHE A 113 -3.29 9.19 3.33
C PHE A 113 -3.03 8.79 1.88
N ARG A 114 -1.78 8.46 1.51
CA ARG A 114 -1.45 7.97 0.17
C ARG A 114 -2.19 6.67 -0.16
N VAL A 115 -2.26 5.75 0.80
CA VAL A 115 -3.04 4.51 0.66
C VAL A 115 -4.51 4.83 0.48
N TYR A 116 -5.08 5.69 1.31
CA TYR A 116 -6.48 6.10 1.22
C TYR A 116 -6.81 6.74 -0.15
N GLN A 117 -5.99 7.67 -0.65
CA GLN A 117 -6.16 8.28 -1.96
C GLN A 117 -6.20 7.24 -3.09
N ILE A 118 -5.34 6.22 -3.04
CA ILE A 118 -5.33 5.13 -4.03
C ILE A 118 -6.61 4.29 -3.91
N LEU A 119 -7.07 4.00 -2.69
CA LEU A 119 -8.30 3.25 -2.44
C LEU A 119 -9.54 3.98 -2.97
N GLU A 120 -9.65 5.28 -2.72
CA GLU A 120 -10.73 6.11 -3.27
C GLU A 120 -10.69 6.13 -4.80
N THR A 121 -9.50 6.28 -5.39
CA THR A 121 -9.35 6.22 -6.86
C THR A 121 -9.82 4.88 -7.42
N MET A 122 -9.48 3.77 -6.74
CA MET A 122 -9.97 2.45 -7.11
C MET A 122 -11.47 2.29 -6.94
N HIS A 123 -12.05 2.89 -5.89
CA HIS A 123 -13.49 2.92 -5.67
C HIS A 123 -14.20 3.61 -6.83
N ASP A 124 -13.74 4.81 -7.20
CA ASP A 124 -14.38 5.67 -8.17
C ASP A 124 -14.23 5.16 -9.61
N GLU A 125 -13.07 4.60 -9.96
CA GLU A 125 -12.83 4.13 -11.33
C GLU A 125 -13.33 2.71 -11.60
N VAL A 126 -13.12 1.78 -10.66
CA VAL A 126 -13.37 0.34 -10.90
C VAL A 126 -14.70 -0.11 -10.29
N GLY A 127 -15.29 0.70 -9.40
CA GLY A 127 -16.48 0.34 -8.64
C GLY A 127 -16.14 -0.70 -7.59
N ILE A 128 -15.71 -0.27 -6.40
CA ILE A 128 -15.61 -1.18 -5.24
C ILE A 128 -17.04 -1.46 -4.76
N ILE A 129 -17.67 -2.44 -5.37
CA ILE A 129 -18.92 -2.99 -4.88
C ILE A 129 -18.56 -3.91 -3.70
N ASP A 130 -18.86 -3.45 -2.48
CA ASP A 130 -19.04 -4.24 -1.26
C ASP A 130 -17.87 -5.13 -0.82
N LYS A 131 -16.71 -4.54 -0.48
CA LYS A 131 -15.62 -5.29 0.16
C LYS A 131 -15.61 -5.06 1.67
N PRO A 132 -15.83 -6.11 2.50
CA PRO A 132 -15.81 -5.96 3.95
C PRO A 132 -14.38 -5.77 4.52
N ARG A 133 -13.33 -5.96 3.71
CA ARG A 133 -11.94 -6.10 4.18
C ARG A 133 -10.87 -5.63 3.19
N ILE A 134 -9.79 -5.08 3.71
CA ILE A 134 -8.52 -4.82 2.99
C ILE A 134 -7.45 -5.76 3.56
N ARG A 135 -6.75 -6.52 2.71
CA ARG A 135 -5.61 -7.35 3.15
C ARG A 135 -4.30 -6.63 2.91
N ILE A 136 -3.44 -6.64 3.90
CA ILE A 136 -2.15 -5.97 3.85
C ILE A 136 -0.99 -6.93 4.17
N CYS A 137 0.14 -6.69 3.55
CA CYS A 137 1.39 -7.41 3.78
C CYS A 137 2.61 -6.50 3.58
N GLY A 138 3.79 -6.98 3.95
CA GLY A 138 5.05 -6.23 3.85
C GLY A 138 5.49 -5.58 5.17
N GLY A 139 6.71 -5.05 5.19
CA GLY A 139 7.34 -4.54 6.42
C GLY A 139 6.58 -3.36 7.04
N VAL A 140 6.11 -2.42 6.22
CA VAL A 140 5.35 -1.24 6.71
C VAL A 140 4.00 -1.65 7.29
N ALA A 141 3.40 -2.72 6.77
CA ALA A 141 2.15 -3.28 7.30
C ALA A 141 2.29 -3.82 8.73
N ALA A 142 3.50 -3.98 9.28
CA ALA A 142 3.72 -4.35 10.69
C ALA A 142 3.44 -3.19 11.66
N ASN A 143 3.38 -1.93 11.18
CA ASN A 143 3.13 -0.77 12.02
C ASN A 143 1.62 -0.61 12.32
N ASP A 144 1.25 -0.77 13.59
CA ASP A 144 -0.15 -0.73 14.02
C ASP A 144 -0.80 0.64 13.88
N PHE A 145 -0.03 1.73 14.05
CA PHE A 145 -0.53 3.09 13.81
C PHE A 145 -0.97 3.28 12.36
N ILE A 146 -0.13 2.92 11.38
CA ILE A 146 -0.50 3.03 9.95
C ILE A 146 -1.74 2.20 9.63
N CYS A 147 -1.78 0.94 10.09
CA CYS A 147 -2.91 0.04 9.84
C CYS A 147 -4.20 0.60 10.41
N GLN A 148 -4.15 1.10 11.65
CA GLN A 148 -5.31 1.70 12.30
C GLN A 148 -5.75 2.98 11.60
N THR A 149 -4.82 3.84 11.17
CA THR A 149 -5.15 5.08 10.46
C THR A 149 -5.82 4.78 9.11
N ILE A 150 -5.35 3.79 8.35
CA ILE A 150 -6.02 3.36 7.12
C ILE A 150 -7.44 2.83 7.43
N ALA A 151 -7.59 2.02 8.47
CA ALA A 151 -8.90 1.52 8.90
C ALA A 151 -9.87 2.67 9.25
N THR A 152 -9.38 3.66 9.99
CA THR A 152 -10.15 4.84 10.38
C THR A 152 -10.56 5.69 9.17
N LEU A 153 -9.65 5.93 8.22
CA LEU A 153 -9.92 6.72 7.02
C LEU A 153 -10.91 6.05 6.07
N THR A 154 -10.79 4.73 5.91
CA THR A 154 -11.60 3.97 4.96
C THR A 154 -12.92 3.47 5.55
N GLY A 155 -13.00 3.33 6.87
CA GLY A 155 -14.10 2.61 7.52
C GLY A 155 -14.10 1.09 7.25
N ILE A 156 -13.03 0.54 6.67
CA ILE A 156 -12.93 -0.87 6.28
C ILE A 156 -11.99 -1.64 7.21
N THR A 157 -12.34 -2.90 7.50
CA THR A 157 -11.50 -3.77 8.34
C THR A 157 -10.18 -4.11 7.64
N ILE A 158 -9.06 -3.90 8.33
CA ILE A 158 -7.72 -4.27 7.86
C ILE A 158 -7.35 -5.68 8.34
N GLU A 159 -6.99 -6.56 7.43
CA GLU A 159 -6.54 -7.93 7.69
C GLU A 159 -5.05 -8.06 7.37
N ARG A 160 -4.21 -8.12 8.41
CA ARG A 160 -2.77 -8.35 8.26
C ARG A 160 -2.49 -9.83 8.00
N MET A 161 -1.76 -10.13 6.93
CA MET A 161 -1.41 -11.51 6.59
C MET A 161 -0.33 -12.07 7.54
N LYS A 162 -0.60 -13.23 8.17
CA LYS A 162 0.27 -13.91 9.15
C LYS A 162 1.68 -14.23 8.62
N ASP A 163 1.83 -14.40 7.31
CA ASP A 163 3.10 -14.70 6.62
C ASP A 163 3.35 -13.74 5.44
N GLY A 164 3.13 -12.44 5.66
CA GLY A 164 3.16 -11.41 4.61
C GLY A 164 4.42 -11.42 3.72
N SER A 165 5.59 -11.73 4.29
CA SER A 165 6.87 -11.77 3.56
C SER A 165 6.95 -12.86 2.49
N PHE A 166 6.15 -13.93 2.60
CA PHE A 166 6.17 -15.06 1.67
C PHE A 166 5.04 -15.02 0.63
N VAL A 167 4.21 -13.98 0.61
CA VAL A 167 3.03 -13.91 -0.27
C VAL A 167 3.40 -14.02 -1.75
N ALA A 168 4.45 -13.31 -2.18
CA ALA A 168 4.95 -13.40 -3.56
C ALA A 168 5.44 -14.82 -3.89
N CYS A 169 6.23 -15.43 -2.99
CA CYS A 169 6.72 -16.80 -3.16
C CYS A 169 5.57 -17.82 -3.22
N ARG A 170 4.53 -17.65 -2.40
CA ARG A 170 3.32 -18.48 -2.42
C ARG A 170 2.61 -18.35 -3.76
N GLY A 171 2.44 -17.14 -4.30
CA GLY A 171 1.83 -16.93 -5.62
C GLY A 171 2.56 -17.70 -6.73
N VAL A 172 3.90 -17.62 -6.76
CA VAL A 172 4.73 -18.35 -7.72
C VAL A 172 4.61 -19.88 -7.53
N ALA A 173 4.70 -20.37 -6.29
CA ALA A 173 4.58 -21.80 -6.00
C ALA A 173 3.20 -22.37 -6.39
N LEU A 174 2.11 -21.60 -6.17
CA LEU A 174 0.76 -22.00 -6.57
C LEU A 174 0.61 -22.06 -8.09
N LEU A 175 1.16 -21.08 -8.83
CA LEU A 175 1.17 -21.09 -10.29
C LEU A 175 1.96 -22.27 -10.86
N ALA A 176 3.16 -22.53 -10.32
CA ALA A 176 3.99 -23.66 -10.73
C ALA A 176 3.32 -25.01 -10.42
N GLY A 177 2.72 -25.16 -9.24
CA GLY A 177 1.97 -26.34 -8.85
C GLY A 177 0.76 -26.60 -9.75
N TYR A 178 0.08 -25.54 -10.20
CA TYR A 178 -1.06 -25.68 -11.12
C TYR A 178 -0.60 -26.20 -12.48
N ALA A 179 0.49 -25.64 -13.02
CA ALA A 179 1.06 -26.06 -14.30
C ALA A 179 1.48 -27.54 -14.30
N GLN A 180 1.88 -28.08 -13.14
CA GLN A 180 2.24 -29.50 -12.97
C GLN A 180 1.06 -30.40 -12.57
N GLY A 181 -0.17 -29.86 -12.45
CA GLY A 181 -1.34 -30.61 -11.98
C GLY A 181 -1.29 -30.99 -10.49
N ALA A 182 -0.32 -30.49 -9.73
CA ALA A 182 -0.13 -30.76 -8.32
C ALA A 182 -1.09 -29.96 -7.41
N CYS A 183 -1.67 -28.86 -7.92
CA CYS A 183 -2.67 -28.10 -7.18
C CYS A 183 -3.83 -27.62 -8.08
N ALA A 184 -5.04 -27.59 -7.53
CA ALA A 184 -6.27 -27.21 -8.23
C ALA A 184 -6.69 -25.74 -8.03
N VAL A 185 -5.72 -24.87 -7.70
CA VAL A 185 -5.93 -23.49 -7.22
C VAL A 185 -6.75 -22.63 -8.20
N PHE A 186 -6.69 -22.88 -9.50
CA PHE A 186 -7.48 -22.13 -10.50
C PHE A 186 -8.79 -22.83 -10.93
N LYS A 187 -9.11 -23.99 -10.34
CA LYS A 187 -10.40 -24.69 -10.57
C LYS A 187 -11.54 -24.14 -9.71
N ASP A 188 -11.23 -23.44 -8.62
CA ASP A 188 -12.21 -22.83 -7.72
C ASP A 188 -12.47 -21.37 -8.11
N GLU A 189 -13.73 -21.03 -8.42
CA GLU A 189 -14.12 -19.66 -8.77
C GLU A 189 -13.88 -18.65 -7.63
N ARG A 190 -13.80 -19.13 -6.38
CA ARG A 190 -13.46 -18.28 -5.23
C ARG A 190 -12.05 -17.71 -5.31
N ILE A 191 -11.13 -18.35 -6.03
CA ILE A 191 -9.75 -17.88 -6.20
C ILE A 191 -9.65 -16.82 -7.30
N LYS A 192 -10.55 -16.87 -8.31
CA LYS A 192 -10.75 -15.75 -9.25
C LYS A 192 -11.19 -14.48 -8.50
N LEU A 193 -11.98 -14.64 -7.44
CA LEU A 193 -12.51 -13.55 -6.61
C LEU A 193 -11.63 -13.20 -5.38
N SER A 194 -10.71 -14.05 -4.93
CA SER A 194 -9.89 -13.72 -3.75
C SER A 194 -8.80 -12.67 -4.01
N VAL A 195 -8.52 -12.37 -5.29
CA VAL A 195 -7.66 -11.25 -5.72
C VAL A 195 -8.48 -9.97 -5.99
N SER A 196 -9.78 -9.99 -5.68
CA SER A 196 -10.58 -8.77 -5.54
C SER A 196 -10.07 -7.91 -4.37
N LEU A 197 -9.30 -8.48 -3.45
CA LEU A 197 -8.68 -7.73 -2.37
C LEU A 197 -7.64 -6.76 -2.90
N ILE A 198 -7.68 -5.54 -2.38
CA ILE A 198 -6.64 -4.56 -2.59
C ILE A 198 -5.44 -5.05 -1.79
N SER A 199 -4.58 -5.82 -2.44
CA SER A 199 -3.29 -6.22 -1.90
C SER A 199 -2.38 -4.99 -1.96
N LEU A 200 -2.31 -4.26 -0.86
CA LEU A 200 -1.28 -3.23 -0.66
C LEU A 200 0.04 -3.94 -0.43
N GLN A 201 0.79 -4.11 -1.51
CA GLN A 201 2.15 -4.62 -1.43
C GLN A 201 3.07 -3.41 -1.30
N PHE A 202 3.57 -3.16 -0.09
CA PHE A 202 4.67 -2.23 0.11
C PHE A 202 5.95 -2.87 -0.43
N VAL A 203 6.14 -2.80 -1.75
CA VAL A 203 7.35 -3.30 -2.39
C VAL A 203 8.47 -2.31 -2.07
N VAL A 204 9.36 -2.70 -1.16
CA VAL A 204 10.68 -2.07 -1.04
C VAL A 204 11.44 -2.44 -2.31
N GLN A 205 11.39 -1.59 -3.34
CA GLN A 205 12.38 -1.66 -4.41
C GLN A 205 13.68 -1.07 -3.89
N SER A 206 14.41 -1.80 -3.04
CA SER A 206 15.85 -1.56 -2.87
C SER A 206 16.60 -2.51 -3.79
N LYS A 207 16.69 -2.13 -5.07
CA LYS A 207 17.79 -2.57 -5.95
C LYS A 207 18.86 -1.47 -5.92
N VAL A 208 19.73 -1.51 -4.91
CA VAL A 208 21.10 -0.99 -4.99
C VAL A 208 21.97 -1.82 -4.04
N LEU A 209 22.43 -2.97 -4.55
CA LEU A 209 23.79 -3.49 -4.44
C LEU A 209 24.12 -4.12 -5.80
#